data_AF-A0A5E4QHD6-F1
#
_entry.id   AF-A0A5E4QHD6-F1
#
_cell.length_a   1.000
_cell.length_b   1.000
_cell.length_c   1.000
_cell.angle_alpha   90.00
_cell.angle_beta   90.00
_cell.angle_gamma   90.00
#
_symmetry.space_group_name_H-M   'P 1'
#
loop_
_entity.id
_entity.type
_entity.pdbx_description
1 polymer ?
#
loop_
_entity_poly.entity_id
_entity_poly.type
_entity_poly.pdbx_seq_one_letter_code
_entity_poly.pdbx_strand_id
1 'polypeptide(L)'
;MIARNPKSLSALSLGKASYGARSILDQAKDYLECAQLYPCMYKPPKIVFEFVSGIEKNLAFKLKGLGVVVKGDIVPSSQKENLHEYESSDEDSLRETRQLEGLLLQDLPLSPNAEETRIDILNLDVTAMMAYVSNMTNGHCNFIFKQEVLTQQSAWESERPVKPILEKLFEGKTLVCCRTAWDDFEKIMNTLGGSMEKQRAMELREKLTIYDDDFGGVDDYPRKMLKVRGNVRMRSKIVFNFGHRIKAITVSANEGFVRAAMQQGVNYAVFIHESRALTEGKEASASKIL
;
A
#
# COMPACT_ATOMS: atom_id res chain seq x y z
N MET A 1 8.23 -20.03 -4.33
CA MET A 1 7.84 -21.42 -4.66
C MET A 1 8.90 -22.37 -4.14
N ILE A 2 8.51 -23.40 -3.40
CA ILE A 2 9.38 -24.38 -2.75
C ILE A 2 9.06 -25.76 -3.31
N ALA A 3 10.03 -26.38 -3.97
CA ALA A 3 9.88 -27.68 -4.63
C ALA A 3 10.65 -28.81 -3.90
N ARG A 4 10.85 -28.67 -2.58
CA ARG A 4 11.58 -29.66 -1.78
C ARG A 4 10.62 -30.71 -1.21
N ASN A 5 11.12 -31.93 -1.07
CA ASN A 5 10.38 -33.04 -0.45
C ASN A 5 9.95 -32.69 0.99
N PRO A 6 8.68 -32.93 1.39
CA PRO A 6 8.17 -32.63 2.73
C PRO A 6 8.98 -33.23 3.88
N LYS A 7 9.40 -34.50 3.77
CA LYS A 7 10.14 -35.20 4.83
C LYS A 7 11.53 -34.60 5.03
N SER A 8 12.20 -34.25 3.93
CA SER A 8 13.50 -33.58 3.97
C SER A 8 13.39 -32.19 4.61
N LEU A 9 12.33 -31.44 4.31
CA LEU A 9 12.07 -30.13 4.94
C LEU A 9 11.91 -30.26 6.46
N SER A 10 11.10 -31.20 6.93
CA SER A 10 10.92 -31.44 8.36
C SER A 10 12.18 -31.91 9.06
N ALA A 11 12.94 -32.83 8.45
CA ALA A 11 14.20 -33.32 9.00
C ALA A 11 15.23 -32.17 9.16
N LEU A 12 15.34 -31.30 8.15
CA LEU A 12 16.19 -30.11 8.22
C LEU A 12 15.75 -29.15 9.34
N SER A 13 14.44 -28.94 9.51
CA SER A 13 13.90 -28.08 10.57
C SER A 13 14.01 -28.67 11.98
N LEU A 14 14.24 -29.97 12.12
CA LEU A 14 14.49 -30.65 13.40
C LEU A 14 15.99 -30.76 13.73
N GLY A 15 16.86 -30.10 12.95
CA GLY A 15 18.31 -30.13 13.18
C GLY A 15 19.01 -31.42 12.73
N LYS A 16 18.31 -32.32 12.00
CA LYS A 16 18.88 -33.56 11.45
C LYS A 16 19.60 -33.31 10.13
N ALA A 17 20.40 -32.25 10.06
CA ALA A 17 21.02 -31.75 8.84
C ALA A 17 22.55 -31.68 8.97
N SER A 18 23.23 -31.63 7.82
CA SER A 18 24.66 -31.31 7.78
C SER A 18 24.93 -29.91 8.34
N TYR A 19 26.05 -29.75 9.04
CA TYR A 19 26.49 -28.46 9.61
C TYR A 19 26.41 -27.33 8.55
N GLY A 20 25.75 -26.22 8.90
CA GLY A 20 25.54 -25.06 8.00
C GLY A 20 24.25 -25.06 7.18
N ALA A 21 23.41 -26.11 7.23
CA ALA A 21 22.15 -26.14 6.52
C ALA A 21 21.06 -25.28 7.21
N ARG A 22 20.62 -24.19 6.57
CA ARG A 22 19.54 -23.34 7.08
C ARG A 22 18.17 -23.99 6.86
N SER A 23 17.33 -23.97 7.90
CA SER A 23 15.99 -24.53 7.82
C SER A 23 15.01 -23.60 7.10
N ILE A 24 13.85 -24.14 6.72
CA ILE A 24 12.78 -23.32 6.12
C ILE A 24 12.18 -22.34 7.14
N LEU A 25 12.30 -22.63 8.44
CA LEU A 25 11.87 -21.73 9.51
C LEU A 25 12.83 -20.53 9.64
N ASP A 26 14.13 -20.75 9.47
CA ASP A 26 15.11 -19.67 9.48
C ASP A 26 14.92 -18.76 8.27
N GLN A 27 14.70 -19.36 7.08
CA GLN A 27 14.37 -18.59 5.89
C GLN A 27 13.07 -17.79 6.07
N ALA A 28 12.03 -18.38 6.67
CA ALA A 28 10.79 -17.68 6.98
C ALA A 28 11.02 -16.46 7.86
N LYS A 29 11.83 -16.58 8.92
CA LYS A 29 12.18 -15.45 9.78
C LYS A 29 12.88 -14.34 9.00
N ASP A 30 13.86 -14.67 8.16
CA ASP A 30 14.55 -13.67 7.34
C ASP A 30 13.59 -12.93 6.40
N TYR A 31 12.68 -13.65 5.72
CA TYR A 31 11.71 -13.02 4.84
C TYR A 31 10.73 -12.12 5.59
N LEU A 32 10.30 -12.53 6.79
CA LEU A 32 9.44 -11.73 7.63
C LEU A 32 10.18 -10.47 8.14
N GLU A 33 11.43 -10.60 8.55
CA GLU A 33 12.27 -9.46 8.94
C GLU A 33 12.47 -8.49 7.78
N CYS A 34 12.83 -9.01 6.60
CA CYS A 34 12.91 -8.23 5.37
C CYS A 34 11.58 -7.56 5.01
N ALA A 35 10.44 -8.22 5.20
CA ALA A 35 9.14 -7.61 4.96
C ALA A 35 8.89 -6.40 5.87
N GLN A 36 9.31 -6.48 7.15
CA GLN A 36 9.20 -5.35 8.07
C GLN A 36 10.11 -4.18 7.65
N LEU A 37 11.32 -4.47 7.17
CA LEU A 37 12.29 -3.46 6.74
C LEU A 37 11.91 -2.77 5.42
N TYR A 38 11.20 -3.47 4.53
CA TYR A 38 10.87 -2.99 3.19
C TYR A 38 9.35 -2.98 2.93
N PRO A 39 8.60 -2.08 3.58
CA PRO A 39 7.15 -1.99 3.40
C PRO A 39 6.77 -1.54 1.98
N CYS A 40 5.77 -2.20 1.39
CA CYS A 40 5.11 -1.78 0.17
C CYS A 40 3.87 -0.97 0.52
N MET A 41 3.76 0.27 0.01
CA MET A 41 2.68 1.19 0.38
C MET A 41 2.52 1.30 1.92
N TYR A 42 3.63 1.48 2.64
CA TYR A 42 3.66 1.56 4.11
C TYR A 42 3.23 0.29 4.86
N LYS A 43 3.09 -0.86 4.19
CA LYS A 43 2.77 -2.13 4.82
C LYS A 43 3.83 -3.19 4.55
N PRO A 44 4.24 -3.96 5.56
CA PRO A 44 5.05 -5.15 5.32
C PRO A 44 4.33 -6.09 4.33
N PRO A 45 5.00 -6.54 3.25
CA PRO A 45 4.40 -7.48 2.32
C PRO A 45 4.07 -8.81 3.02
N LYS A 46 2.97 -9.44 2.61
CA LYS A 46 2.61 -10.78 3.08
C LYS A 46 3.60 -11.79 2.48
N ILE A 47 4.24 -12.58 3.34
CA ILE A 47 5.13 -13.66 2.91
C ILE A 47 4.30 -14.92 2.66
N VAL A 48 4.34 -15.42 1.41
CA VAL A 48 3.63 -16.62 0.98
C VAL A 48 4.63 -17.71 0.61
N PHE A 49 4.60 -18.82 1.33
CA PHE A 49 5.36 -20.01 0.99
C PHE A 49 4.44 -21.02 0.31
N GLU A 50 4.70 -21.26 -0.97
CA GLU A 50 3.97 -22.22 -1.77
C GLU A 50 4.80 -23.50 -1.95
N PHE A 51 4.28 -24.62 -1.44
CA PHE A 51 4.93 -25.93 -1.42
C PHE A 51 4.35 -26.83 -2.50
N VAL A 52 5.10 -27.01 -3.60
CA VAL A 52 4.67 -27.77 -4.78
C VAL A 52 4.57 -29.27 -4.49
N SER A 53 5.46 -29.79 -3.63
CA SER A 53 5.49 -31.19 -3.23
C SER A 53 4.75 -31.46 -1.91
N GLY A 54 4.00 -30.47 -1.41
CA GLY A 54 3.35 -30.49 -0.11
C GLY A 54 4.28 -30.19 1.07
N ILE A 55 3.69 -30.17 2.28
CA ILE A 55 4.37 -29.87 3.54
C ILE A 55 3.75 -30.68 4.69
N GLU A 56 4.58 -31.17 5.62
CA GLU A 56 4.06 -31.87 6.80
C GLU A 56 3.30 -30.93 7.75
N LYS A 57 2.19 -31.44 8.30
CA LYS A 57 1.26 -30.71 9.17
C LYS A 57 1.95 -29.90 10.28
N ASN A 58 2.90 -30.52 11.01
CA ASN A 58 3.60 -29.84 12.11
C ASN A 58 4.46 -28.66 11.62
N LEU A 59 5.15 -28.84 10.50
CA LEU A 59 5.98 -27.78 9.93
C LEU A 59 5.12 -26.65 9.35
N ALA A 60 3.99 -26.99 8.73
CA ALA A 60 3.01 -26.02 8.25
C ALA A 60 2.44 -25.18 9.40
N PHE A 61 2.11 -25.79 10.55
CA PHE A 61 1.66 -25.05 11.73
C PHE A 61 2.72 -24.13 12.29
N LYS A 62 3.98 -24.59 12.40
CA LYS A 62 5.09 -23.73 12.85
C LYS A 62 5.26 -22.52 11.92
N LEU A 63 5.21 -22.70 10.61
CA LEU A 63 5.29 -21.60 9.64
C LEU A 63 4.10 -20.63 9.74
N LYS A 64 2.88 -21.15 9.88
CA LYS A 64 1.68 -20.33 10.09
C LYS A 64 1.77 -19.54 11.40
N GLY A 65 2.27 -20.15 12.47
CA GLY A 65 2.51 -19.50 13.77
C GLY A 65 3.54 -18.38 13.71
N LEU A 66 4.50 -18.45 12.78
CA LEU A 66 5.45 -17.36 12.51
C LEU A 66 4.83 -16.20 11.70
N GLY A 67 3.63 -16.38 11.14
CA GLY A 67 2.98 -15.37 10.28
C GLY A 67 3.19 -15.58 8.78
N VAL A 68 3.72 -16.72 8.34
CA VAL A 68 3.82 -17.07 6.92
C VAL A 68 2.51 -17.66 6.42
N VAL A 69 2.04 -17.18 5.26
CA VAL A 69 0.92 -17.80 4.55
C VAL A 69 1.41 -19.04 3.81
N VAL A 70 0.97 -20.21 4.24
CA VAL A 70 1.35 -21.49 3.63
C VAL A 70 0.31 -21.90 2.58
N LYS A 71 0.77 -22.15 1.34
CA LYS A 71 -0.01 -22.72 0.23
C LYS A 71 0.56 -24.06 -0.21
N GLY A 72 -0.29 -24.96 -0.70
CA GLY A 72 0.08 -26.32 -1.14
C GLY A 72 -0.50 -27.42 -0.23
N ASP A 73 -0.30 -28.67 -0.62
CA ASP A 73 -0.90 -29.82 0.06
C ASP A 73 -0.28 -30.07 1.44
N ILE A 74 -1.13 -30.18 2.46
CA ILE A 74 -0.67 -30.53 3.82
C ILE A 74 -0.73 -32.04 3.98
N VAL A 75 0.44 -32.66 4.14
CA VAL A 75 0.57 -34.11 4.33
C VAL A 75 0.68 -34.47 5.82
N PRO A 76 0.23 -35.67 6.24
CA PRO A 76 0.38 -36.13 7.62
C PRO A 76 1.85 -36.17 8.06
N SER A 77 2.14 -35.73 9.29
CA SER A 77 3.49 -35.76 9.87
C SER A 77 3.95 -37.22 10.05
N SER A 78 5.11 -37.57 9.52
CA SER A 78 5.58 -38.97 9.50
C SER A 78 6.24 -39.47 10.80
N GLN A 79 6.17 -38.70 11.91
CA GLN A 79 6.68 -39.10 13.22
C GLN A 79 5.66 -38.80 14.32
N LYS A 80 5.21 -39.85 15.03
CA LYS A 80 4.75 -39.73 16.42
C LYS A 80 5.96 -39.27 17.24
N GLU A 81 5.75 -38.33 18.16
CA GLU A 81 6.77 -37.93 19.12
C GLU A 81 7.27 -39.17 19.87
N ASN A 82 8.56 -39.47 19.74
CA ASN A 82 9.26 -40.06 20.86
C ASN A 82 9.81 -38.86 21.65
N LEU A 83 9.10 -38.47 22.71
CA LEU A 83 9.74 -37.83 23.85
C LEU A 83 10.71 -38.86 24.43
N HIS A 84 11.94 -38.91 23.92
CA HIS A 84 13.04 -39.52 24.65
C HIS A 84 13.75 -38.42 25.41
N GLU A 85 13.55 -38.45 26.72
CA GLU A 85 14.44 -37.92 27.73
C GLU A 85 15.89 -38.17 27.30
N TYR A 86 16.63 -37.10 27.04
CA TYR A 86 18.07 -37.13 27.26
C TYR A 86 18.24 -37.04 28.78
N GLU A 87 18.45 -38.17 29.43
CA GLU A 87 19.04 -38.21 30.77
C GLU A 87 20.46 -37.63 30.67
N SER A 88 20.56 -36.31 30.79
CA SER A 88 21.75 -35.65 31.27
C SER A 88 21.54 -35.41 32.76
N SER A 89 22.40 -36.01 33.56
CA SER A 89 22.46 -35.86 35.01
C SER A 89 22.68 -34.39 35.38
N ASP A 90 21.62 -33.68 35.78
CA ASP A 90 21.68 -32.46 36.61
C ASP A 90 20.31 -32.26 37.27
N GLU A 91 20.20 -32.71 38.53
CA GLU A 91 18.95 -32.97 39.26
C GLU A 91 18.21 -31.73 39.82
N ASP A 92 18.48 -30.50 39.39
CA ASP A 92 17.98 -29.31 40.11
C ASP A 92 17.08 -28.34 39.30
N SER A 93 16.54 -28.75 38.15
CA SER A 93 15.70 -27.85 37.31
C SER A 93 14.33 -28.41 36.90
N LEU A 94 13.94 -29.61 37.35
CA LEU A 94 12.76 -30.34 36.85
C LEU A 94 11.41 -30.03 37.54
N ARG A 95 11.30 -28.97 38.35
CA ARG A 95 10.01 -28.61 38.99
C ARG A 95 9.21 -27.51 38.30
N GLU A 96 9.80 -26.73 37.40
CA GLU A 96 9.07 -25.64 36.71
C GLU A 96 8.41 -26.09 35.39
N THR A 97 8.88 -27.16 34.76
CA THR A 97 8.42 -27.54 33.41
C THR A 97 7.06 -28.26 33.39
N ARG A 98 6.69 -28.97 34.47
CA ARG A 98 5.41 -29.73 34.54
C ARG A 98 4.17 -28.85 34.77
N GLN A 99 4.31 -27.58 35.13
CA GLN A 99 3.18 -26.64 35.20
C GLN A 99 2.84 -25.97 33.86
N LEU A 100 3.77 -25.95 32.90
CA LEU A 100 3.55 -25.34 31.59
C LEU A 100 2.78 -26.23 30.61
N GLU A 101 2.88 -27.56 30.73
CA GLU A 101 2.20 -28.50 29.83
C GLU A 101 0.66 -28.54 30.02
N GLY A 102 0.17 -28.12 31.19
CA GLY A 102 -1.27 -28.03 31.47
C GLY A 102 -1.96 -26.75 30.98
N LEU A 103 -1.20 -25.75 30.51
CA LEU A 103 -1.73 -24.42 30.16
C LEU A 103 -1.82 -24.14 28.66
N LEU A 104 -1.32 -25.03 27.80
CA LEU A 104 -1.16 -24.75 26.36
C LEU A 104 -2.28 -25.28 25.45
N LEU A 105 -3.37 -25.83 25.99
CA LEU A 105 -4.44 -26.46 25.19
C LEU A 105 -5.85 -25.89 25.39
N GLN A 106 -6.02 -24.74 26.02
CA GLN A 106 -7.30 -24.03 26.01
C GLN A 106 -7.12 -22.59 25.53
N ASP A 107 -7.70 -22.33 24.36
CA ASP A 107 -8.21 -21.04 23.91
C ASP A 107 -7.22 -19.88 23.74
N LEU A 108 -6.09 -20.12 23.09
CA LEU A 108 -5.47 -19.04 22.30
C LEU A 108 -6.39 -18.79 21.10
N PRO A 109 -7.04 -17.61 21.00
CA PRO A 109 -7.82 -17.30 19.81
C PRO A 109 -6.86 -17.41 18.64
N LEU A 110 -7.11 -18.37 17.74
CA LEU A 110 -6.70 -18.27 16.36
C LEU A 110 -7.19 -16.90 15.93
N SER A 111 -6.34 -15.86 15.95
CA SER A 111 -6.77 -14.54 15.51
C SER A 111 -7.19 -14.73 14.04
N PRO A 112 -8.50 -14.69 13.73
CA PRO A 112 -8.96 -14.70 12.35
C PRO A 112 -8.69 -13.33 11.71
N ASN A 113 -8.14 -12.40 12.49
CA ASN A 113 -7.91 -11.03 12.13
C ASN A 113 -6.39 -10.81 12.07
N ALA A 114 -5.76 -11.37 11.04
CA ALA A 114 -4.89 -10.49 10.27
C ALA A 114 -5.81 -9.44 9.66
N GLU A 115 -6.24 -8.45 10.48
CA GLU A 115 -6.93 -7.29 9.95
C GLU A 115 -6.07 -6.83 8.80
N GLU A 116 -6.63 -6.83 7.60
CA GLU A 116 -6.06 -6.10 6.50
C GLU A 116 -5.95 -4.68 7.03
N THR A 117 -4.78 -4.31 7.55
CA THR A 117 -4.54 -2.97 8.08
C THR A 117 -4.78 -2.09 6.90
N ARG A 118 -5.95 -1.45 6.75
CA ARG A 118 -6.28 -0.69 5.54
C ARG A 118 -5.49 0.61 5.61
N ILE A 119 -5.08 1.13 4.44
CA ILE A 119 -4.57 2.51 4.46
C ILE A 119 -5.81 3.36 4.44
N ASP A 120 -6.04 4.05 5.56
CA ASP A 120 -7.27 4.79 5.77
C ASP A 120 -7.10 6.26 5.43
N ILE A 121 -5.89 6.71 5.11
CA ILE A 121 -5.59 8.11 4.80
C ILE A 121 -5.13 8.26 3.36
N LEU A 122 -5.78 9.17 2.63
CA LEU A 122 -5.39 9.58 1.28
C LEU A 122 -4.96 11.04 1.28
N ASN A 123 -3.79 11.31 0.72
CA ASN A 123 -3.29 12.66 0.48
C ASN A 123 -3.64 13.08 -0.96
N LEU A 124 -4.52 14.07 -1.13
CA LEU A 124 -4.93 14.52 -2.45
C LEU A 124 -3.95 15.58 -2.99
N ASP A 125 -3.36 15.29 -4.15
CA ASP A 125 -2.63 16.29 -4.94
C ASP A 125 -3.62 17.22 -5.68
N VAL A 126 -3.11 18.36 -6.14
CA VAL A 126 -3.84 19.35 -6.96
C VAL A 126 -4.53 18.67 -8.14
N THR A 127 -3.81 17.78 -8.82
CA THR A 127 -4.33 17.08 -10.00
C THR A 127 -5.50 16.15 -9.71
N ALA A 128 -5.52 15.53 -8.52
CA ALA A 128 -6.63 14.68 -8.08
C ALA A 128 -7.85 15.51 -7.71
N MET A 129 -7.66 16.61 -6.99
CA MET A 129 -8.74 17.55 -6.67
C MET A 129 -9.36 18.14 -7.95
N MET A 130 -8.53 18.57 -8.92
CA MET A 130 -8.99 19.06 -10.22
C MET A 130 -9.81 18.01 -10.98
N ALA A 131 -9.30 16.78 -11.10
CA ALA A 131 -10.00 15.71 -11.81
C ALA A 131 -11.32 15.35 -11.11
N TYR A 132 -11.39 15.41 -9.78
CA TYR A 132 -12.59 15.09 -9.03
C TYR A 132 -13.72 16.11 -9.23
N VAL A 133 -13.38 17.40 -9.34
CA VAL A 133 -14.37 18.50 -9.45
C VAL A 133 -14.64 18.95 -10.88
N SER A 134 -13.80 18.56 -11.85
CA SER A 134 -13.91 18.93 -13.25
C SER A 134 -15.29 18.60 -13.83
N ASN A 135 -15.84 19.49 -14.65
CA ASN A 135 -17.11 19.20 -15.31
C ASN A 135 -17.01 17.97 -16.23
N MET A 136 -15.86 17.81 -16.90
CA MET A 136 -15.56 16.66 -17.76
C MET A 136 -15.85 15.33 -17.06
N THR A 137 -15.35 15.16 -15.84
CA THR A 137 -15.51 13.91 -15.06
C THR A 137 -16.86 13.80 -14.33
N ASN A 138 -17.65 14.86 -14.38
CA ASN A 138 -18.95 14.99 -13.75
C ASN A 138 -20.10 14.93 -14.79
N GLY A 139 -19.88 14.23 -15.90
CA GLY A 139 -20.90 13.97 -16.92
C GLY A 139 -20.89 14.92 -18.12
N HIS A 140 -19.93 15.84 -18.19
CA HIS A 140 -19.80 16.83 -19.28
C HIS A 140 -18.59 16.54 -20.19
N CYS A 141 -18.38 15.27 -20.56
CA CYS A 141 -17.30 14.85 -21.48
C CYS A 141 -17.71 14.79 -22.96
N ASN A 142 -18.91 15.23 -23.33
CA ASN A 142 -19.42 15.19 -24.71
C ASN A 142 -19.16 16.48 -25.50
N PHE A 143 -17.94 17.00 -25.44
CA PHE A 143 -17.55 18.25 -26.10
C PHE A 143 -16.29 18.11 -26.96
N ILE A 144 -16.29 18.81 -28.09
CA ILE A 144 -15.11 19.08 -28.92
C ILE A 144 -14.65 20.49 -28.61
N PHE A 145 -13.50 20.59 -27.93
CA PHE A 145 -12.88 21.86 -27.53
C PHE A 145 -11.94 22.37 -28.63
N LYS A 146 -11.68 23.68 -28.62
CA LYS A 146 -10.66 24.29 -29.49
C LYS A 146 -9.26 23.75 -29.22
N GLN A 147 -8.98 23.35 -27.97
CA GLN A 147 -7.71 22.73 -27.60
C GLN A 147 -7.82 21.22 -27.77
N GLU A 148 -7.04 20.66 -28.69
CA GLU A 148 -7.03 19.22 -29.00
C GLU A 148 -6.84 18.35 -27.75
N VAL A 149 -5.98 18.78 -26.83
CA VAL A 149 -5.72 18.06 -25.57
C VAL A 149 -7.00 17.89 -24.73
N LEU A 150 -7.90 18.88 -24.71
CA LEU A 150 -9.15 18.78 -23.95
C LEU A 150 -10.16 17.87 -24.64
N THR A 151 -10.22 17.91 -25.97
CA THR A 151 -11.03 16.98 -26.78
C THR A 151 -10.55 15.54 -26.55
N GLN A 152 -9.25 15.31 -26.54
CA GLN A 152 -8.67 14.00 -26.27
C GLN A 152 -8.99 13.50 -24.86
N GLN A 153 -8.89 14.37 -23.84
CA GLN A 153 -9.27 14.02 -22.47
C GLN A 153 -10.77 13.70 -22.34
N SER A 154 -11.61 14.40 -23.09
CA SER A 154 -13.07 14.15 -23.11
C SER A 154 -13.40 12.79 -23.70
N ALA A 155 -12.74 12.42 -24.81
CA ALA A 155 -12.85 11.08 -25.37
C ALA A 155 -12.37 10.00 -24.37
N TRP A 156 -11.24 10.23 -23.70
CA TRP A 156 -10.77 9.32 -22.66
C TRP A 156 -11.73 9.20 -21.49
N GLU A 157 -12.35 10.29 -21.05
CA GLU A 157 -13.34 10.24 -19.97
C GLU A 157 -14.59 9.45 -20.36
N SER A 158 -15.00 9.53 -21.63
CA SER A 158 -16.12 8.73 -22.14
C SER A 158 -15.82 7.22 -22.15
N GLU A 159 -14.57 6.82 -22.41
CA GLU A 159 -14.15 5.41 -22.41
C GLU A 159 -13.78 4.90 -21.01
N ARG A 160 -13.13 5.75 -20.22
CA ARG A 160 -12.49 5.44 -18.93
C ARG A 160 -12.79 6.56 -17.92
N PRO A 161 -13.98 6.53 -17.30
CA PRO A 161 -14.41 7.60 -16.41
C PRO A 161 -13.57 7.59 -15.12
N VAL A 162 -12.98 8.75 -14.80
CA VAL A 162 -12.06 8.87 -13.65
C VAL A 162 -12.82 9.02 -12.34
N LYS A 163 -13.95 9.73 -12.32
CA LYS A 163 -14.67 10.01 -11.08
C LYS A 163 -15.13 8.75 -10.32
N PRO A 164 -15.74 7.73 -10.95
CA PRO A 164 -16.11 6.50 -10.25
C PRO A 164 -14.91 5.75 -9.64
N ILE A 165 -13.74 5.82 -10.29
CA ILE A 165 -12.50 5.23 -9.78
C ILE A 165 -12.05 5.95 -8.52
N LEU A 166 -12.09 7.29 -8.52
CA LEU A 166 -11.75 8.10 -7.35
C LEU A 166 -12.76 7.93 -6.22
N GLU A 167 -14.06 7.90 -6.50
CA GLU A 167 -15.10 7.67 -5.47
C GLU A 167 -14.93 6.32 -4.78
N LYS A 168 -14.68 5.25 -5.54
CA LYS A 168 -14.37 3.92 -4.99
C LYS A 168 -13.09 3.92 -4.15
N LEU A 169 -12.08 4.70 -4.55
CA LEU A 169 -10.84 4.83 -3.79
C LEU A 169 -11.07 5.60 -2.47
N PHE A 170 -11.92 6.62 -2.49
CA PHE A 170 -12.20 7.50 -1.36
C PHE A 170 -13.16 6.87 -0.34
N GLU A 171 -13.94 5.87 -0.74
CA GLU A 171 -14.89 5.18 0.12
C GLU A 171 -14.23 4.63 1.40
N GLY A 172 -14.76 5.07 2.55
CA GLY A 172 -14.26 4.67 3.87
C GLY A 172 -12.88 5.21 4.22
N LYS A 173 -12.36 6.23 3.52
CA LYS A 173 -11.05 6.84 3.79
C LYS A 173 -11.15 8.29 4.24
N THR A 174 -10.20 8.68 5.06
CA THR A 174 -9.94 10.06 5.46
C THR A 174 -9.17 10.77 4.34
N LEU A 175 -9.77 11.82 3.78
CA LEU A 175 -9.13 12.64 2.75
C LEU A 175 -8.40 13.81 3.41
N VAL A 176 -7.13 13.98 3.06
CA VAL A 176 -6.30 15.06 3.56
C VAL A 176 -5.51 15.73 2.42
N CYS A 177 -5.04 16.95 2.63
CA CYS A 177 -4.00 17.54 1.79
C CYS A 177 -3.15 18.52 2.61
N CYS A 178 -2.01 18.94 2.06
CA CYS A 178 -1.22 20.01 2.66
C CYS A 178 -1.67 21.40 2.17
N ARG A 179 -1.25 22.46 2.89
CA ARG A 179 -1.50 23.86 2.53
C ARG A 179 -1.09 24.18 1.11
N THR A 180 0.14 23.81 0.71
CA THR A 180 0.62 24.05 -0.66
C THR A 180 -0.31 23.44 -1.72
N ALA A 181 -0.85 22.23 -1.49
CA ALA A 181 -1.77 21.60 -2.42
C ALA A 181 -3.12 22.33 -2.47
N TRP A 182 -3.70 22.67 -1.31
CA TRP A 182 -4.97 23.37 -1.26
C TRP A 182 -4.87 24.76 -1.89
N ASP A 183 -3.87 25.54 -1.52
CA ASP A 183 -3.72 26.92 -1.98
C ASP A 183 -3.50 26.98 -3.49
N ASP A 184 -2.75 26.03 -4.07
CA ASP A 184 -2.59 25.94 -5.53
C ASP A 184 -3.89 25.51 -6.21
N PHE A 185 -4.61 24.54 -5.66
CA PHE A 185 -5.93 24.14 -6.16
C PHE A 185 -6.93 25.30 -6.13
N GLU A 186 -7.02 26.01 -5.00
CA GLU A 186 -7.91 27.15 -4.81
C GLU A 186 -7.61 28.30 -5.78
N LYS A 187 -6.32 28.61 -6.01
CA LYS A 187 -5.90 29.58 -7.02
C LYS A 187 -6.34 29.18 -8.42
N ILE A 188 -6.18 27.91 -8.79
CA ILE A 188 -6.63 27.38 -10.09
C ILE A 188 -8.16 27.50 -10.20
N MET A 189 -8.89 27.10 -9.16
CA MET A 189 -10.36 27.20 -9.12
C MET A 189 -10.84 28.64 -9.25
N ASN A 190 -10.21 29.59 -8.57
CA ASN A 190 -10.57 31.01 -8.65
C ASN A 190 -10.30 31.60 -10.04
N THR A 191 -9.24 31.14 -10.71
CA THR A 191 -8.83 31.66 -12.02
C THR A 191 -9.57 31.01 -13.19
N LEU A 192 -9.79 29.70 -13.14
CA LEU A 192 -10.27 28.89 -14.28
C LEU A 192 -11.59 28.17 -14.04
N GLY A 193 -11.97 27.94 -12.78
CA GLY A 193 -13.15 27.13 -12.44
C GLY A 193 -14.46 27.82 -12.80
N GLY A 194 -15.36 27.06 -13.44
CA GLY A 194 -16.74 27.49 -13.66
C GLY A 194 -17.61 27.40 -12.40
N SER A 195 -18.88 27.77 -12.51
CA SER A 195 -19.83 27.79 -11.39
C SER A 195 -20.04 26.42 -10.74
N MET A 196 -20.22 25.38 -11.54
CA MET A 196 -20.47 24.01 -11.08
C MET A 196 -19.19 23.37 -10.54
N GLU A 197 -18.05 23.60 -11.18
CA GLU A 197 -16.74 23.15 -10.69
C GLU A 197 -16.39 23.80 -9.35
N LYS A 198 -16.68 25.10 -9.18
CA LYS A 198 -16.52 25.82 -7.91
C LYS A 198 -17.44 25.27 -6.82
N GLN A 199 -18.69 24.98 -7.16
CA GLN A 199 -19.62 24.35 -6.23
C GLN A 199 -19.08 23.00 -5.73
N ARG A 200 -18.64 22.12 -6.64
CA ARG A 200 -18.04 20.82 -6.27
C ARG A 200 -16.74 20.98 -5.49
N ALA A 201 -15.96 22.03 -5.75
CA ALA A 201 -14.76 22.33 -4.96
C ALA A 201 -15.10 22.71 -3.51
N MET A 202 -16.19 23.43 -3.27
CA MET A 202 -16.69 23.71 -1.91
C MET A 202 -17.16 22.43 -1.20
N GLU A 203 -17.91 21.58 -1.90
CA GLU A 203 -18.33 20.28 -1.36
C GLU A 203 -17.13 19.35 -1.04
N LEU A 204 -16.09 19.38 -1.87
CA LEU A 204 -14.85 18.64 -1.61
C LEU A 204 -14.11 19.21 -0.39
N ARG A 205 -14.09 20.55 -0.24
CA ARG A 205 -13.43 21.24 0.88
C ARG A 205 -13.99 20.81 2.25
N GLU A 206 -15.29 20.58 2.33
CA GLU A 206 -15.94 20.12 3.56
C GLU A 206 -15.50 18.71 3.98
N LYS A 207 -15.13 17.87 3.01
CA LYS A 207 -14.68 16.48 3.23
C LYS A 207 -13.17 16.37 3.46
N LEU A 208 -12.42 17.45 3.21
CA LEU A 208 -10.96 17.46 3.15
C LEU A 208 -10.37 18.13 4.39
N THR A 209 -9.49 17.42 5.09
CA THR A 209 -8.69 18.01 6.18
C THR A 209 -7.39 18.57 5.64
N ILE A 210 -7.16 19.87 5.86
CA ILE A 210 -5.96 20.57 5.39
C ILE A 210 -4.97 20.69 6.56
N TYR A 211 -3.74 20.24 6.34
CA TYR A 211 -2.64 20.35 7.29
C TYR A 211 -1.55 21.29 6.78
N ASP A 212 -0.75 21.84 7.69
CA ASP A 212 0.45 22.58 7.32
C ASP A 212 1.48 21.68 6.62
N ASP A 213 2.30 22.28 5.77
CA ASP A 213 3.19 21.51 4.89
C ASP A 213 4.19 20.65 5.66
N ASP A 214 4.62 21.07 6.85
CA ASP A 214 5.56 20.36 7.73
C ASP A 214 4.88 19.40 8.73
N PHE A 215 3.56 19.23 8.65
CA PHE A 215 2.84 18.26 9.47
C PHE A 215 3.39 16.84 9.24
N GLY A 216 3.48 16.08 10.34
CA GLY A 216 4.14 14.76 10.37
C GLY A 216 5.67 14.84 10.49
N GLY A 217 6.27 16.03 10.64
CA GLY A 217 7.68 16.22 10.96
C GLY A 217 8.58 16.53 9.76
N VAL A 218 9.84 16.11 9.83
CA VAL A 218 10.84 16.40 8.78
C VAL A 218 10.93 15.28 7.74
N ASP A 219 11.39 15.62 6.54
CA ASP A 219 11.64 14.63 5.49
C ASP A 219 12.73 13.64 5.92
N ASP A 220 12.46 12.34 5.75
CA ASP A 220 13.43 11.27 5.99
C ASP A 220 14.38 11.05 4.80
N TYR A 221 15.40 10.21 4.98
CA TYR A 221 16.19 9.73 3.85
C TYR A 221 15.39 8.66 3.08
N PRO A 222 15.37 8.67 1.72
CA PRO A 222 16.10 9.57 0.81
C PRO A 222 15.35 10.86 0.42
N ARG A 223 14.12 11.09 0.88
CA ARG A 223 13.28 12.24 0.47
C ARG A 223 13.90 13.61 0.77
N LYS A 224 14.61 13.73 1.90
CA LYS A 224 15.37 14.93 2.27
C LYS A 224 16.39 15.32 1.20
N MET A 225 16.99 14.35 0.53
CA MET A 225 18.02 14.52 -0.50
C MET A 225 17.46 14.63 -1.93
N LEU A 226 16.14 14.54 -2.12
CA LEU A 226 15.52 14.63 -3.44
C LEU A 226 15.81 16.00 -4.08
N LYS A 227 16.53 16.00 -5.21
CA LYS A 227 16.95 17.24 -5.89
C LYS A 227 15.84 17.75 -6.80
N VAL A 228 15.52 19.04 -6.66
CA VAL A 228 14.55 19.76 -7.50
C VAL A 228 15.20 20.04 -8.86
N ARG A 229 14.86 19.25 -9.88
CA ARG A 229 15.36 19.38 -11.26
C ARG A 229 14.44 18.64 -12.23
N GLY A 230 14.39 19.11 -13.49
CA GLY A 230 13.56 18.49 -14.52
C GLY A 230 12.09 18.41 -14.11
N ASN A 231 11.55 17.19 -14.07
CA ASN A 231 10.16 16.92 -13.67
C ASN A 231 9.95 16.89 -12.14
N VAL A 232 11.01 16.95 -11.33
CA VAL A 232 10.90 17.12 -9.88
C VAL A 232 10.74 18.60 -9.57
N ARG A 233 9.49 19.07 -9.52
CA ARG A 233 9.14 20.44 -9.12
C ARG A 233 9.02 20.55 -7.60
N MET A 234 9.35 21.73 -7.05
CA MET A 234 9.32 21.96 -5.60
C MET A 234 7.94 21.69 -5.00
N ARG A 235 6.88 22.13 -5.68
CA ARG A 235 5.50 21.94 -5.19
C ARG A 235 5.12 20.47 -5.09
N SER A 236 5.37 19.70 -6.14
CA SER A 236 5.17 18.25 -6.11
C SER A 236 6.03 17.57 -5.04
N LYS A 237 7.27 18.01 -4.83
CA LYS A 237 8.11 17.50 -3.73
C LYS A 237 7.44 17.74 -2.37
N ILE A 238 6.89 18.92 -2.10
CA ILE A 238 6.19 19.24 -0.83
C ILE A 238 5.00 18.30 -0.65
N VAL A 239 4.11 18.21 -1.64
CA VAL A 239 2.88 17.41 -1.56
C VAL A 239 3.17 15.92 -1.33
N PHE A 240 4.12 15.36 -2.07
CA PHE A 240 4.47 13.95 -1.95
C PHE A 240 5.24 13.64 -0.66
N ASN A 241 6.10 14.55 -0.19
CA ASN A 241 6.76 14.41 1.10
C ASN A 241 5.79 14.47 2.27
N PHE A 242 4.82 15.39 2.22
CA PHE A 242 3.74 15.46 3.20
C PHE A 242 2.99 14.13 3.28
N GLY A 243 2.52 13.59 2.16
CA GLY A 243 1.84 12.28 2.12
C GLY A 243 2.70 11.15 2.71
N HIS A 244 4.01 11.19 2.42
CA HIS A 244 4.95 10.22 2.97
C HIS A 244 5.08 10.28 4.50
N ARG A 245 5.17 11.48 5.07
CA ARG A 245 5.33 11.65 6.53
C ARG A 245 4.17 11.05 7.30
N ILE A 246 2.95 11.30 6.83
CA ILE A 246 1.73 10.83 7.48
C ILE A 246 1.32 9.40 7.07
N LYS A 247 2.15 8.70 6.29
CA LYS A 247 1.88 7.34 5.79
C LYS A 247 0.58 7.24 4.98
N ALA A 248 0.24 8.29 4.23
CA ALA A 248 -0.92 8.34 3.35
C ALA A 248 -0.55 7.96 1.91
N ILE A 249 -1.46 7.29 1.20
CA ILE A 249 -1.31 7.14 -0.26
C ILE A 249 -1.56 8.51 -0.89
N THR A 250 -0.58 9.03 -1.63
CA THR A 250 -0.80 10.24 -2.43
C THR A 250 -1.61 9.90 -3.68
N VAL A 251 -2.69 10.61 -3.96
CA VAL A 251 -3.51 10.47 -5.17
C VAL A 251 -3.13 11.59 -6.13
N SER A 252 -2.64 11.26 -7.34
CA SER A 252 -2.13 12.26 -8.29
C SER A 252 -2.14 11.76 -9.74
N ALA A 253 -2.24 12.66 -10.71
CA ALA A 253 -1.98 12.38 -12.14
C ALA A 253 -0.54 12.74 -12.57
N ASN A 254 0.32 13.19 -11.65
CA ASN A 254 1.67 13.63 -11.97
C ASN A 254 2.68 12.47 -12.03
N GLU A 255 2.50 11.59 -13.02
CA GLU A 255 3.42 10.47 -13.27
C GLU A 255 4.85 10.95 -13.54
N GLY A 256 5.00 12.13 -14.16
CA GLY A 256 6.31 12.72 -14.47
C GLY A 256 7.15 12.96 -13.22
N PHE A 257 6.53 13.48 -12.15
CA PHE A 257 7.17 13.64 -10.86
C PHE A 257 7.55 12.28 -10.25
N VAL A 258 6.61 11.33 -10.21
CA VAL A 258 6.82 10.02 -9.58
C VAL A 258 7.98 9.27 -10.24
N ARG A 259 8.01 9.23 -11.59
CA ARG A 259 9.11 8.62 -12.34
C ARG A 259 10.44 9.33 -12.07
N ALA A 260 10.46 10.66 -12.06
CA ALA A 260 11.69 11.41 -11.84
C ALA A 260 12.22 11.33 -10.40
N ALA A 261 11.33 11.17 -9.40
CA ALA A 261 11.72 10.89 -8.02
C ALA A 261 12.30 9.47 -7.89
N MET A 262 11.68 8.47 -8.53
CA MET A 262 12.16 7.09 -8.55
C MET A 262 13.55 6.98 -9.18
N GLN A 263 13.82 7.73 -10.27
CA GLN A 263 15.16 7.83 -10.87
C GLN A 263 16.22 8.42 -9.94
N GLN A 264 15.82 9.12 -8.89
CA GLN A 264 16.71 9.63 -7.84
C GLN A 264 16.74 8.72 -6.60
N GLY A 265 16.18 7.51 -6.67
CA GLY A 265 16.14 6.54 -5.58
C GLY A 265 15.03 6.81 -4.55
N VAL A 266 14.06 7.68 -4.86
CA VAL A 266 12.96 8.02 -3.95
C VAL A 266 11.66 7.37 -4.44
N ASN A 267 11.14 6.44 -3.65
CA ASN A 267 9.85 5.81 -3.91
C ASN A 267 8.75 6.41 -3.01
N TYR A 268 7.58 6.71 -3.60
CA TYR A 268 6.40 7.19 -2.91
C TYR A 268 5.26 6.19 -3.05
N ALA A 269 4.44 6.06 -2.01
CA ALA A 269 3.18 5.36 -2.11
C ALA A 269 2.17 6.25 -2.83
N VAL A 270 1.81 5.91 -4.06
CA VAL A 270 0.99 6.76 -4.91
C VAL A 270 -0.07 5.93 -5.64
N PHE A 271 -1.28 6.48 -5.71
CA PHE A 271 -2.31 6.06 -6.64
C PHE A 271 -2.33 7.01 -7.82
N ILE A 272 -1.99 6.50 -9.00
CA ILE A 272 -1.99 7.28 -10.24
C ILE A 272 -3.34 7.18 -10.92
N HIS A 273 -3.95 8.32 -11.24
CA HIS A 273 -5.14 8.39 -12.09
C HIS A 273 -4.80 9.12 -13.40
N GLU A 274 -5.60 8.90 -14.44
CA GLU A 274 -5.46 9.68 -15.68
C GLU A 274 -5.83 11.15 -15.44
N SER A 275 -5.09 12.08 -16.05
CA SER A 275 -5.32 13.52 -15.90
C SER A 275 -6.61 13.96 -16.60
N ARG A 276 -7.38 14.84 -15.95
CA ARG A 276 -8.59 15.48 -16.48
C ARG A 276 -8.58 16.95 -16.06
N ALA A 277 -8.63 17.85 -17.04
CA ALA A 277 -8.60 19.29 -16.81
C ALA A 277 -10.00 19.83 -16.44
N LEU A 278 -10.04 21.03 -15.85
CA LEU A 278 -11.27 21.81 -15.73
C LEU A 278 -11.73 22.26 -17.12
N THR A 279 -13.03 22.15 -17.39
CA THR A 279 -13.60 22.40 -18.73
C THR A 279 -14.74 23.39 -18.75
N GLU A 280 -15.44 23.62 -17.64
CA GLU A 280 -16.70 24.38 -17.64
C GLU A 280 -16.53 25.77 -18.27
N GLY A 281 -15.47 26.50 -17.90
CA GLY A 281 -15.18 27.82 -18.45
C GLY A 281 -14.88 27.86 -19.96
N LYS A 282 -14.66 26.70 -20.60
CA LYS A 282 -14.36 26.57 -22.04
C LYS A 282 -15.51 25.97 -22.84
N GLU A 283 -16.50 25.37 -22.18
CA GLU A 283 -17.65 24.70 -22.82
C GLU A 283 -18.47 25.66 -23.69
N ALA A 284 -18.62 26.93 -23.29
CA ALA A 284 -19.33 27.95 -24.07
C ALA A 284 -18.72 28.20 -25.48
N SER A 285 -17.44 27.89 -25.64
CA SER A 285 -16.71 28.03 -26.92
C SER A 285 -16.47 26.70 -27.64
N ALA A 286 -16.96 25.60 -27.06
CA ALA A 286 -16.81 24.24 -27.57
C ALA A 286 -18.05 23.81 -28.38
N SER A 287 -17.89 22.77 -29.20
CA SER A 287 -18.99 22.16 -29.94
C SER A 287 -19.46 20.91 -29.22
N LYS A 288 -20.76 20.83 -28.89
CA LYS A 288 -21.32 19.66 -28.20
C LYS A 288 -21.53 18.50 -29.19
N ILE A 289 -21.13 17.30 -28.79
CA ILE A 289 -21.40 16.07 -29.52
C ILE A 289 -22.82 15.64 -29.14
N LEU A 290 -23.69 15.53 -30.16
CA LEU A 290 -25.08 15.07 -30.01
C LEU A 290 -25.15 13.55 -29.85
#